data_AF-A0A961HQ77-F1
#
_entry.id   AF-A0A961HQ77-F1
#
_cell.length_a   1.000
_cell.length_b   1.000
_cell.length_c   1.000
_cell.angle_alpha   90.00
_cell.angle_beta   90.00
_cell.angle_gamma   90.00
#
_symmetry.space_group_name_H-M   'P 1'
#
loop_
_entity.id
_entity.type
_entity.pdbx_description
1 polymer ?
#
loop_
_entity_poly.entity_id
_entity_poly.type
_entity_poly.pdbx_seq_one_letter_code
_entity_poly.pdbx_strand_id
1 'polypeptide(L)'
;MRRKSRSVAPSWKTLVRRTSRTPLNLWPATLCVLLLLWGGFCSEASPRQTEPESMVSVSASGDSPEARQFQRVCSACHALPDPHQKSPENWGPVILRMEGHRRNKGFDPLSRSELRQIRDYLMERSKQ
;
A
#
# COMPACT_ATOMS: atom_id res chain seq x y z
N MET A 1 39.83 -25.26 -17.58
CA MET A 1 39.66 -23.79 -17.81
C MET A 1 38.88 -23.18 -16.65
N ARG A 2 39.57 -22.52 -15.69
CA ARG A 2 38.96 -21.86 -14.52
C ARG A 2 38.52 -20.44 -14.91
N ARG A 3 37.22 -20.13 -14.92
CA ARG A 3 36.73 -18.75 -15.02
C ARG A 3 36.72 -18.12 -13.63
N LYS A 4 37.54 -17.07 -13.48
CA LYS A 4 37.79 -16.32 -12.25
C LYS A 4 36.57 -15.45 -11.94
N SER A 5 35.91 -15.71 -10.80
CA SER A 5 34.88 -14.86 -10.22
C SER A 5 35.50 -13.51 -9.83
N ARG A 6 34.92 -12.42 -10.33
CA ARG A 6 35.26 -11.06 -9.87
C ARG A 6 34.21 -10.64 -8.85
N SER A 7 34.63 -10.52 -7.59
CA SER A 7 33.85 -9.96 -6.50
C SER A 7 33.83 -8.44 -6.64
N VAL A 8 32.64 -7.83 -6.74
CA VAL A 8 32.46 -6.38 -6.66
C VAL A 8 31.99 -6.05 -5.26
N ALA A 9 32.81 -5.32 -4.50
CA ALA A 9 32.49 -4.84 -3.16
C ALA A 9 31.65 -3.54 -3.20
N PRO A 10 30.79 -3.28 -2.20
CA PRO A 10 29.98 -2.07 -2.14
C PRO A 10 30.72 -0.88 -1.49
N SER A 11 30.64 0.30 -2.11
CA SER A 11 31.19 1.57 -1.60
C SER A 11 30.10 2.37 -0.88
N TRP A 12 30.10 2.32 0.45
CA TRP A 12 29.10 2.94 1.34
C TRP A 12 29.55 4.29 1.93
N LYS A 13 30.46 5.01 1.26
CA LYS A 13 31.00 6.27 1.77
C LYS A 13 30.23 7.46 1.18
N THR A 14 29.29 8.01 1.94
CA THR A 14 29.19 9.47 2.21
C THR A 14 28.00 9.75 3.14
N LEU A 15 28.33 9.79 4.42
CA LEU A 15 27.54 10.33 5.50
C LEU A 15 27.39 11.85 5.29
N VAL A 16 26.28 12.31 4.70
CA VAL A 16 25.93 13.74 4.73
C VAL A 16 25.05 13.98 5.94
N ARG A 17 25.67 14.42 7.03
CA ARG A 17 24.99 15.13 8.12
C ARG A 17 24.49 16.46 7.57
N ARG A 18 23.19 16.58 7.28
CA ARG A 18 22.54 17.88 7.11
C ARG A 18 21.89 18.27 8.44
N THR A 19 22.62 19.08 9.20
CA THR A 19 22.11 19.80 10.36
C THR A 19 21.37 21.06 9.90
N SER A 20 20.42 21.51 10.73
CA SER A 20 19.81 22.84 10.77
C SER A 20 18.77 23.13 9.65
N ARG A 21 17.62 23.77 9.88
CA ARG A 21 17.23 24.77 10.89
C ARG A 21 15.74 24.62 11.18
N THR A 22 15.37 24.74 12.44
CA THR A 22 14.01 25.02 12.88
C THR A 22 13.73 26.52 12.68
N PRO A 23 12.65 26.93 11.99
CA PRO A 23 12.08 28.25 12.17
C PRO A 23 11.09 28.23 13.34
N LEU A 24 11.38 29.08 14.31
CA LEU A 24 10.52 29.48 15.41
C LEU A 24 9.18 30.00 14.89
N ASN A 25 8.11 29.24 15.06
CA ASN A 25 6.74 29.75 14.97
C ASN A 25 6.20 29.95 16.38
N LEU A 26 6.49 31.13 16.95
CA LEU A 26 5.75 31.68 18.09
C LEU A 26 4.40 32.17 17.57
N TRP A 27 3.37 31.32 17.64
CA TRP A 27 1.98 31.75 17.45
C TRP A 27 1.46 32.32 18.79
N PRO A 28 0.83 33.50 18.82
CA PRO A 28 0.35 34.15 20.03
C PRO A 28 -0.69 33.31 20.78
N ALA A 29 -0.30 32.82 21.96
CA ALA A 29 -1.13 32.18 22.97
C ALA A 29 -2.07 33.18 23.70
N THR A 30 -2.53 34.25 23.03
CA THR A 30 -3.29 35.33 23.67
C THR A 30 -4.74 35.46 23.20
N LEU A 31 -5.19 34.68 22.22
CA LEU A 31 -6.61 34.70 21.77
C LEU A 31 -7.48 33.58 22.37
N CYS A 32 -6.93 32.63 23.15
CA CYS A 32 -7.71 31.56 23.79
C CYS A 32 -8.53 32.03 25.01
N VAL A 33 -8.10 33.08 25.72
CA VAL A 33 -8.74 33.47 26.99
C VAL A 33 -10.11 34.15 26.76
N LEU A 34 -10.32 34.76 25.60
CA LEU A 34 -11.58 35.43 25.26
C LEU A 34 -12.67 34.48 24.71
N LEU A 35 -12.33 33.26 24.30
CA LEU A 35 -13.29 32.25 23.82
C LEU A 35 -13.92 31.41 24.94
N LEU A 36 -13.46 31.54 26.18
CA LEU A 36 -13.98 30.79 27.34
C LEU A 36 -15.07 31.55 28.13
N LEU A 37 -15.41 32.79 27.74
CA LEU A 37 -16.40 33.63 28.44
C LEU A 37 -17.74 33.77 27.71
N TRP A 38 -17.91 33.14 26.54
CA TRP A 38 -19.18 33.07 25.82
C TRP A 38 -19.67 31.62 25.76
N GLY A 39 -20.57 31.27 26.68
CA GLY A 39 -21.54 30.16 26.57
C GLY A 39 -20.94 28.76 26.29
N GLY A 40 -20.82 27.87 27.25
CA GLY A 40 -21.94 27.52 28.13
C GLY A 40 -23.08 26.87 27.33
N PHE A 41 -22.83 25.71 26.71
CA PHE A 41 -23.88 24.73 26.46
C PHE A 41 -23.35 23.34 26.80
N CYS A 42 -23.61 22.92 28.04
CA CYS A 42 -23.75 21.52 28.41
C CYS A 42 -25.16 21.04 28.02
N SER A 43 -25.32 19.72 27.94
CA SER A 43 -26.47 18.91 27.50
C SER A 43 -26.43 18.61 26.01
N GLU A 44 -26.49 17.37 25.54
CA GLU A 44 -27.26 16.24 26.05
C GLU A 44 -26.60 14.93 25.59
N ALA A 45 -26.61 13.91 26.45
CA ALA A 45 -26.17 12.57 26.12
C ALA A 45 -27.05 11.97 25.00
N SER A 46 -26.43 11.50 23.93
CA SER A 46 -27.07 10.60 22.97
C SER A 46 -26.12 9.46 22.60
N PRO A 47 -26.37 8.22 23.05
CA PRO A 47 -25.72 7.06 22.47
C PRO A 47 -26.51 6.70 21.22
N ARG A 48 -26.04 7.14 20.05
CA ARG A 48 -26.43 6.50 18.80
C ARG A 48 -25.20 6.39 17.90
N GLN A 49 -24.65 5.19 17.92
CA GLN A 49 -23.79 4.68 16.87
C GLN A 49 -24.54 4.84 15.54
N THR A 50 -23.99 5.66 14.66
CA THR A 50 -24.03 5.44 13.22
C THR A 50 -22.69 5.91 12.70
N GLU A 51 -21.74 4.98 12.63
CA GLU A 51 -20.66 5.03 11.66
C GLU A 51 -21.29 5.39 10.31
N PRO A 52 -20.93 6.51 9.66
CA PRO A 52 -21.12 6.58 8.24
C PRO A 52 -20.03 5.72 7.61
N GLU A 53 -20.33 4.42 7.44
CA GLU A 53 -19.77 3.60 6.36
C GLU A 53 -20.20 4.21 5.02
N SER A 54 -19.73 5.41 4.70
CA SER A 54 -20.18 6.14 3.51
C SER A 54 -19.11 7.09 2.96
N MET A 55 -17.87 6.59 2.87
CA MET A 55 -16.96 6.99 1.80
C MET A 55 -15.87 5.92 1.59
N VAL A 56 -16.26 4.65 1.47
CA VAL A 56 -15.45 3.72 0.68
C VAL A 56 -16.11 3.66 -0.68
N SER A 57 -15.60 4.44 -1.63
CA SER A 57 -15.84 4.17 -3.04
C SER A 57 -15.17 2.84 -3.37
N VAL A 58 -15.85 1.72 -3.09
CA VAL A 58 -15.42 0.41 -3.56
C VAL A 58 -15.56 0.45 -5.08
N SER A 59 -14.46 0.81 -5.75
CA SER A 59 -14.33 0.64 -7.19
C SER A 59 -14.43 -0.86 -7.46
N ALA A 60 -15.51 -1.23 -8.11
CA ALA A 60 -15.90 -2.60 -8.44
C ALA A 60 -14.72 -3.39 -9.04
N SER A 61 -14.01 -4.11 -8.18
CA SER A 61 -13.22 -5.27 -8.55
C SER A 61 -13.72 -6.39 -7.66
N GLY A 62 -14.88 -6.91 -8.04
CA GLY A 62 -15.52 -8.15 -7.59
C GLY A 62 -15.61 -8.39 -6.08
N ASP A 63 -16.82 -8.58 -5.57
CA ASP A 63 -17.02 -9.10 -4.20
C ASP A 63 -16.63 -10.59 -4.03
N SER A 64 -15.89 -11.15 -4.98
CA SER A 64 -15.41 -12.52 -4.90
C SER A 64 -14.19 -12.61 -3.97
N PRO A 65 -14.01 -13.73 -3.24
CA PRO A 65 -12.81 -13.96 -2.43
C PRO A 65 -11.50 -13.81 -3.22
N GLU A 66 -11.48 -14.22 -4.49
CA GLU A 66 -10.33 -14.19 -5.38
C GLU A 66 -9.96 -12.77 -5.77
N ALA A 67 -10.97 -11.93 -6.07
CA ALA A 67 -10.75 -10.52 -6.39
C ALA A 67 -10.19 -9.75 -5.18
N ARG A 68 -10.70 -10.02 -3.97
CA ARG A 68 -10.14 -9.46 -2.73
C ARG A 68 -8.71 -9.93 -2.47
N GLN A 69 -8.40 -11.22 -2.70
CA GLN A 69 -7.04 -11.75 -2.55
C GLN A 69 -6.10 -11.07 -3.56
N PHE A 70 -6.52 -10.96 -4.82
CA PHE A 70 -5.78 -10.27 -5.87
C PHE A 70 -5.48 -8.82 -5.49
N GLN A 71 -6.50 -8.05 -5.07
CA GLN A 71 -6.33 -6.68 -4.62
C GLN A 71 -5.29 -6.59 -3.50
N ARG A 72 -5.52 -7.32 -2.39
CA ARG A 72 -4.63 -7.26 -1.22
C ARG A 72 -3.17 -7.59 -1.56
N VAL A 73 -2.93 -8.60 -2.38
CA VAL A 73 -1.58 -9.05 -2.69
C VAL A 73 -0.90 -8.13 -3.72
N CYS A 74 -1.60 -7.78 -4.80
CA CYS A 74 -1.01 -7.08 -5.92
C CYS A 74 -0.93 -5.56 -5.69
N SER A 75 -1.72 -4.97 -4.78
CA SER A 75 -1.61 -3.56 -4.40
C SER A 75 -0.65 -3.28 -3.24
N ALA A 76 -0.01 -4.31 -2.68
CA ALA A 76 0.82 -4.17 -1.48
C ALA A 76 2.08 -3.32 -1.68
N CYS A 77 2.58 -3.21 -2.92
CA CYS A 77 3.85 -2.55 -3.23
C CYS A 77 3.72 -1.38 -4.22
N HIS A 78 2.72 -1.42 -5.11
CA HIS A 78 2.48 -0.43 -6.15
C HIS A 78 1.03 -0.54 -6.65
N ALA A 79 0.67 0.23 -7.69
CA ALA A 79 -0.67 0.21 -8.28
C ALA A 79 -1.07 -1.19 -8.80
N LEU A 80 -2.36 -1.51 -8.70
CA LEU A 80 -2.90 -2.79 -9.11
C LEU A 80 -2.75 -2.99 -10.63
N PRO A 81 -2.26 -4.14 -11.11
CA PRO A 81 -2.19 -4.42 -12.54
C PRO A 81 -3.60 -4.58 -13.11
N ASP A 82 -3.81 -4.11 -14.34
CA ASP A 82 -5.08 -4.34 -15.06
C ASP A 82 -5.03 -5.74 -15.74
N PRO A 83 -5.97 -6.65 -15.41
CA PRO A 83 -6.01 -8.00 -15.97
C PRO A 83 -6.11 -8.06 -17.51
N HIS A 84 -6.64 -7.03 -18.16
CA HIS A 84 -6.82 -7.00 -19.62
C HIS A 84 -5.54 -6.60 -20.37
N GLN A 85 -4.46 -6.22 -19.67
CA GLN A 85 -3.20 -5.79 -20.30
C GLN A 85 -2.36 -6.93 -20.90
N LYS A 86 -2.67 -8.19 -20.59
CA LYS A 86 -1.95 -9.37 -21.07
C LYS A 86 -2.94 -10.48 -21.43
N SER A 87 -2.59 -11.29 -22.44
CA SER A 87 -3.32 -12.53 -22.70
C SER A 87 -3.18 -13.52 -21.53
N PRO A 88 -4.10 -14.48 -21.37
CA PRO A 88 -4.09 -15.42 -20.26
C PRO A 88 -2.74 -16.13 -20.05
N GLU A 89 -2.12 -16.59 -21.13
CA GLU A 89 -0.88 -17.39 -21.09
C GLU A 89 0.32 -16.56 -20.62
N ASN A 90 0.25 -15.24 -20.79
CA ASN A 90 1.33 -14.32 -20.49
C ASN A 90 1.36 -13.86 -19.02
N TRP A 91 0.33 -14.16 -18.22
CA TRP A 91 0.28 -13.77 -16.81
C TRP A 91 1.21 -14.60 -15.91
N GLY A 92 1.48 -15.86 -16.25
CA GLY A 92 2.35 -16.74 -15.45
C GLY A 92 3.76 -16.14 -15.20
N PRO A 93 4.51 -15.79 -16.25
CA PRO A 93 5.82 -15.15 -16.09
C PRO A 93 5.78 -13.80 -15.34
N VAL A 94 4.69 -13.03 -15.48
CA VAL A 94 4.52 -11.74 -14.78
C VAL A 94 4.43 -11.95 -13.28
N ILE A 95 3.62 -12.92 -12.83
CA ILE A 95 3.44 -13.22 -11.41
C ILE A 95 4.72 -13.76 -10.79
N LEU A 96 5.48 -14.60 -11.51
CA LEU A 96 6.78 -15.08 -11.04
C LEU A 96 7.78 -13.93 -10.82
N ARG A 97 7.77 -12.94 -11.72
CA ARG A 97 8.60 -11.74 -11.57
C ARG A 97 8.13 -10.87 -10.40
N MET A 98 6.81 -10.67 -10.27
CA MET A 98 6.21 -9.96 -9.14
C MET A 98 6.64 -10.61 -7.81
N GLU A 99 6.55 -11.93 -7.70
CA GLU A 99 6.96 -12.67 -6.51
C GLU A 99 8.45 -12.52 -6.21
N GLY A 100 9.30 -12.56 -7.24
CA GLY A 100 10.73 -12.23 -7.09
C GLY A 100 10.95 -10.81 -6.56
N HIS A 101 10.19 -9.83 -7.05
CA HIS A 101 10.26 -8.46 -6.55
C HIS A 101 9.74 -8.32 -5.11
N ARG A 102 8.66 -9.01 -4.74
CA ARG A 102 8.13 -9.06 -3.37
C ARG A 102 9.20 -9.55 -2.40
N ARG A 103 9.85 -10.68 -2.72
CA ARG A 103 10.93 -11.23 -1.90
C ARG A 103 12.13 -10.29 -1.78
N ASN A 104 12.53 -9.65 -2.88
CA ASN A 104 13.62 -8.66 -2.86
C ASN A 104 13.29 -7.41 -2.03
N LYS A 105 12.00 -7.14 -1.80
CA LYS A 105 11.52 -6.05 -0.95
C LYS A 105 11.28 -6.48 0.51
N GLY A 106 11.54 -7.74 0.85
CA GLY A 106 11.39 -8.27 2.20
C GLY A 106 9.97 -8.72 2.55
N PHE A 107 9.07 -8.85 1.57
CA PHE A 107 7.78 -9.50 1.79
C PHE A 107 7.95 -11.01 1.90
N ASP A 108 7.13 -11.62 2.75
CA ASP A 108 7.07 -13.08 2.84
C ASP A 108 6.65 -13.69 1.50
N PRO A 109 7.21 -14.87 1.15
CA PRO A 109 6.82 -15.56 -0.06
C PRO A 109 5.34 -15.94 -0.05
N LEU A 110 4.68 -15.74 -1.18
CA LEU A 110 3.30 -16.20 -1.35
C LEU A 110 3.24 -17.73 -1.33
N SER A 111 2.22 -18.29 -0.67
CA SER A 111 2.00 -19.73 -0.69
C SER A 111 1.69 -20.21 -2.11
N ARG A 112 1.93 -21.50 -2.38
CA ARG A 112 1.63 -22.10 -3.69
C ARG A 112 0.15 -21.95 -4.06
N SER A 113 -0.75 -21.99 -3.09
CA SER A 113 -2.19 -21.76 -3.29
C SER A 113 -2.50 -20.33 -3.68
N GLU A 114 -1.92 -19.34 -2.99
CA GLU A 114 -2.17 -17.92 -3.29
C GLU A 114 -1.63 -17.55 -4.68
N LEU A 115 -0.43 -18.04 -5.04
CA LEU A 115 0.12 -17.84 -6.38
C LEU A 115 -0.80 -18.40 -7.48
N ARG A 116 -1.39 -19.59 -7.26
CA ARG A 116 -2.35 -20.16 -8.21
C ARG A 116 -3.62 -19.33 -8.29
N GLN A 117 -4.23 -18.97 -7.15
CA GLN A 117 -5.46 -18.18 -7.12
C GLN A 117 -5.30 -16.83 -7.84
N ILE A 118 -4.20 -16.13 -7.60
CA ILE A 118 -3.91 -14.84 -8.26
C ILE A 118 -3.73 -15.03 -9.77
N ARG A 119 -2.99 -16.07 -10.17
CA ARG A 119 -2.79 -16.39 -11.59
C ARG A 119 -4.10 -16.72 -12.28
N ASP A 120 -4.89 -17.60 -11.68
CA ASP A 120 -6.13 -18.07 -12.27
C ASP A 120 -7.15 -16.92 -12.36
N TYR A 121 -7.17 -16.02 -11.37
CA TYR A 121 -7.95 -14.78 -11.41
C TYR A 121 -7.55 -13.88 -12.60
N LEU A 122 -6.25 -13.61 -12.76
CA LEU A 122 -5.74 -12.77 -13.84
C LEU A 122 -6.01 -13.38 -15.23
N MET A 123 -5.81 -14.69 -15.36
CA MET A 123 -6.10 -15.44 -16.58
C MET A 123 -7.59 -15.39 -16.93
N GLU A 124 -8.47 -15.57 -15.97
CA GLU A 124 -9.91 -15.56 -16.20
C GLU A 124 -10.43 -14.18 -16.58
N ARG A 125 -9.95 -13.14 -15.91
CA ARG A 125 -10.33 -11.75 -16.21
C ARG A 125 -9.75 -11.24 -17.52
N SER A 126 -8.60 -11.75 -17.96
CA SER A 126 -7.99 -11.35 -19.24
C SER A 126 -8.75 -11.78 -20.50
N LYS A 127 -9.74 -12.66 -20.38
CA LYS A 127 -10.58 -13.14 -21.50
C LYS A 127 -11.81 -12.28 -21.75
N GLN A 128 -12.21 -11.49 -20.75
CA GLN A 128 -13.41 -10.66 -20.76
C GLN A 128 -13.13 -9.35 -21.52
#